data_AF-A0A953A134-F1
#
_entry.id   AF-A0A953A134-F1
#
_cell.length_a   1.000
_cell.length_b   1.000
_cell.length_c   1.000
_cell.angle_alpha   90.00
_cell.angle_beta   90.00
_cell.angle_gamma   90.00
#
_symmetry.space_group_name_H-M   'P 1'
#
loop_
_entity.id
_entity.type
_entity.pdbx_description
1 polymer ?
#
loop_
_entity_poly.entity_id
_entity_poly.type
_entity_poly.pdbx_seq_one_letter_code
_entity_poly.pdbx_strand_id
1 'polypeptide(L)'
;MIRPFLHLLFAGCLAASALAAPPANPIAPTAADDFGRNVQLAPFVVRGEKIALSIHARTNADRRYATDFAEEVVRVAYETMDNKSTGAGLVIVGREGEPHPVVMMRKFMAMAEAGQLQPGMAELAHSLDAKLTGWKATLNLDAKNQEADREGPNITFDMIMPALPVPLEGVAAKLYQLAWDEKFDDAKLAARMRTLTVADLESSLFAKYDWVFYLPPRNAFDPVIDQIMTEAMKHEKMGLGKRMLIRTAMVVLKPAIRKAVEGFRKGMLYMSVLQARSGWSKDDIKALTEAYMQVLMPDFKFNDGEEQTHTRVMAAIEKQKVKNAEYAKDPFVRPVRLTEFDPAAYTRFVGDYGTLEKDKKDKQAKPSRALVRENDTWLWQSRRGKPIVLHPAGERLFVSEGGQLTVEFKVGEGGAVTGAEERRVRYRQTFPHPAVEPKKK
;
A
#
# COMPACT_ATOMS: atom_id res chain seq x y z
N MET A 1 -56.89 -24.54 10.47
CA MET A 1 -56.50 -24.95 11.84
C MET A 1 -55.29 -24.12 12.25
N ILE A 2 -55.46 -23.43 13.39
CA ILE A 2 -54.48 -22.77 14.27
C ILE A 2 -53.69 -21.58 13.72
N ARG A 3 -54.27 -20.40 14.02
CA ARG A 3 -53.65 -19.10 14.31
C ARG A 3 -53.70 -18.94 15.86
N PRO A 4 -53.26 -17.82 16.47
CA PRO A 4 -51.91 -17.39 16.88
C PRO A 4 -51.79 -17.32 18.44
N PHE A 5 -50.67 -16.84 19.00
CA PHE A 5 -50.65 -16.34 20.38
C PHE A 5 -49.89 -15.01 20.48
N LEU A 6 -50.57 -14.04 21.05
CA LEU A 6 -50.17 -12.68 21.41
C LEU A 6 -50.63 -12.48 22.87
N HIS A 7 -49.96 -11.58 23.61
CA HIS A 7 -50.33 -11.01 24.92
C HIS A 7 -50.03 -11.86 26.18
N LEU A 8 -49.68 -11.33 27.37
CA LEU A 8 -49.58 -9.99 27.98
C LEU A 8 -48.83 -10.13 29.35
N LEU A 9 -48.63 -9.00 30.04
CA LEU A 9 -48.38 -8.75 31.49
C LEU A 9 -46.99 -8.14 31.82
N PHE A 10 -46.84 -7.09 32.63
CA PHE A 10 -47.73 -6.07 33.22
C PHE A 10 -46.84 -4.94 33.78
N ALA A 11 -47.42 -3.77 34.02
CA ALA A 11 -46.82 -2.56 34.58
C ALA A 11 -46.54 -2.60 36.10
N GLY A 12 -45.66 -1.70 36.58
CA GLY A 12 -45.48 -1.36 38.00
C GLY A 12 -44.65 -0.07 38.19
N CYS A 13 -45.09 0.81 39.08
CA CYS A 13 -44.91 2.27 39.10
C CYS A 13 -43.67 2.87 39.84
N LEU A 14 -43.39 4.13 39.48
CA LEU A 14 -42.90 5.31 40.25
C LEU A 14 -42.52 5.19 41.74
N ALA A 15 -41.39 5.77 42.15
CA ALA A 15 -41.33 7.06 42.87
C ALA A 15 -39.88 7.47 43.26
N ALA A 16 -39.72 8.77 43.52
CA ALA A 16 -38.51 9.59 43.55
C ALA A 16 -37.57 9.42 44.75
N SER A 17 -36.33 9.91 44.61
CA SER A 17 -35.72 10.90 45.53
C SER A 17 -34.47 11.53 44.89
N ALA A 18 -34.53 12.84 44.67
CA ALA A 18 -33.40 13.67 44.35
C ALA A 18 -32.63 14.00 45.64
N LEU A 19 -31.31 13.80 45.64
CA LEU A 19 -30.39 14.47 46.56
C LEU A 19 -29.34 15.18 45.72
N ALA A 20 -29.38 16.49 45.75
CA ALA A 20 -28.36 17.36 45.17
C ALA A 20 -27.07 17.23 45.98
N ALA A 21 -25.97 16.89 45.30
CA ALA A 21 -24.62 17.01 45.82
C ALA A 21 -23.97 18.31 45.27
N PRO A 22 -23.12 19.00 46.05
CA PRO A 22 -22.55 20.29 45.67
C PRO A 22 -21.46 20.13 44.59
N PRO A 23 -21.18 21.17 43.78
CA PRO A 23 -20.14 21.11 42.77
C PRO A 23 -18.77 21.36 43.42
N ALA A 24 -17.85 20.41 43.30
CA ALA A 24 -16.46 20.61 43.71
C ALA A 24 -15.48 19.94 42.74
N ASN A 25 -14.84 20.79 41.93
CA ASN A 25 -13.55 20.67 41.24
C ASN A 25 -13.35 19.62 40.13
N PRO A 26 -12.54 19.96 39.09
CA PRO A 26 -12.42 19.16 37.88
C PRO A 26 -11.79 17.81 38.20
N ILE A 27 -12.60 16.78 38.00
CA ILE A 27 -12.17 15.39 38.03
C ILE A 27 -11.16 15.21 36.88
N ALA A 28 -9.90 14.96 37.24
CA ALA A 28 -8.95 14.31 36.33
C ALA A 28 -9.61 13.04 35.79
N PRO A 29 -9.57 12.75 34.48
CA PRO A 29 -10.36 11.68 33.91
C PRO A 29 -9.81 10.32 34.36
N THR A 30 -10.42 9.74 35.41
CA THR A 30 -10.35 8.30 35.69
C THR A 30 -11.59 7.65 35.12
N ALA A 31 -11.61 7.44 33.81
CA ALA A 31 -12.35 6.35 33.20
C ALA A 31 -11.31 5.31 32.78
N ALA A 32 -11.41 4.09 33.29
CA ALA A 32 -10.71 2.97 32.66
C ALA A 32 -11.18 2.90 31.20
N ASP A 33 -10.32 3.32 30.26
CA ASP A 33 -10.62 3.46 28.84
C ASP A 33 -11.43 2.26 28.32
N ASP A 34 -12.64 2.52 27.84
CA ASP A 34 -13.51 1.49 27.25
C ASP A 34 -12.82 0.79 26.07
N PHE A 35 -11.99 1.54 25.33
CA PHE A 35 -11.12 0.99 24.29
C PHE A 35 -10.14 -0.06 24.86
N GLY A 36 -9.45 0.28 25.97
CA GLY A 36 -8.42 -0.54 26.58
C GLY A 36 -8.92 -1.90 27.07
N ARG A 37 -10.19 -2.01 27.44
CA ARG A 37 -10.82 -3.27 27.91
C ARG A 37 -10.84 -4.36 26.85
N ASN A 38 -10.89 -3.97 25.58
CA ASN A 38 -10.94 -4.90 24.45
C ASN A 38 -9.55 -5.28 23.93
N VAL A 39 -8.49 -4.64 24.45
CA VAL A 39 -7.10 -4.92 24.13
C VAL A 39 -6.60 -6.07 25.01
N GLN A 40 -6.12 -7.14 24.38
CA GLN A 40 -5.49 -8.26 25.09
C GLN A 40 -4.18 -8.64 24.40
N LEU A 41 -3.19 -9.03 25.19
CA LEU A 41 -1.93 -9.55 24.69
C LEU A 41 -2.18 -10.92 24.01
N ALA A 42 -1.74 -11.06 22.78
CA ALA A 42 -1.73 -12.35 22.09
C ALA A 42 -0.63 -13.24 22.68
N PRO A 43 -0.91 -14.52 22.97
CA PRO A 43 0.09 -15.47 23.44
C PRO A 43 0.96 -15.94 22.27
N PHE A 44 1.76 -15.04 21.71
CA PHE A 44 2.55 -15.29 20.51
C PHE A 44 4.04 -15.46 20.85
N VAL A 45 4.61 -16.60 20.46
CA VAL A 45 6.01 -16.97 20.74
C VAL A 45 6.69 -17.41 19.45
N VAL A 46 7.79 -16.75 19.09
CA VAL A 46 8.62 -17.11 17.94
C VAL A 46 9.96 -17.58 18.46
N ARG A 47 10.33 -18.83 18.16
CA ARG A 47 11.62 -19.44 18.59
C ARG A 47 11.90 -19.32 20.10
N GLY A 48 10.85 -19.38 20.92
CA GLY A 48 10.94 -19.25 22.39
C GLY A 48 10.87 -17.81 22.90
N GLU A 49 10.90 -16.80 22.04
CA GLU A 49 10.75 -15.40 22.42
C GLU A 49 9.28 -14.96 22.36
N LYS A 50 8.80 -14.36 23.45
CA LYS A 50 7.46 -13.74 23.49
C LYS A 50 7.48 -12.44 22.69
N ILE A 51 6.65 -12.36 21.66
CA ILE A 51 6.49 -11.15 20.88
C ILE A 51 5.38 -10.29 21.51
N ALA A 52 5.66 -9.01 21.70
CA ALA A 52 4.72 -8.06 22.31
C ALA A 52 3.63 -7.63 21.32
N LEU A 53 2.66 -8.51 21.07
CA LEU A 53 1.55 -8.25 20.15
C LEU A 53 0.23 -8.13 20.92
N SER A 54 -0.42 -6.98 20.84
CA SER A 54 -1.76 -6.74 21.39
C SER A 54 -2.83 -6.79 20.31
N ILE A 55 -3.98 -7.38 20.63
CA ILE A 55 -5.15 -7.44 19.75
C ILE A 55 -6.31 -6.70 20.40
N HIS A 56 -6.80 -5.67 19.72
CA HIS A 56 -8.07 -5.03 20.03
C HIS A 56 -9.18 -5.69 19.21
N ALA A 57 -10.06 -6.43 19.88
CA ALA A 57 -11.21 -7.10 19.26
C ALA A 57 -12.40 -7.16 20.22
N ARG A 58 -13.61 -6.96 19.70
CA ARG A 58 -14.85 -6.97 20.50
C ARG A 58 -15.47 -8.36 20.67
N THR A 59 -15.09 -9.31 19.81
CA THR A 59 -15.55 -10.69 19.86
C THR A 59 -14.38 -11.67 19.90
N ASN A 60 -14.62 -12.87 20.41
CA ASN A 60 -13.61 -13.94 20.42
C ASN A 60 -13.27 -14.43 19.01
N ALA A 61 -14.23 -14.39 18.08
CA ALA A 61 -14.01 -14.78 16.69
C ALA A 61 -13.07 -13.80 15.98
N ASP A 62 -13.31 -12.50 16.14
CA ASP A 62 -12.43 -11.45 15.60
C ASP A 62 -11.04 -11.51 16.23
N ARG A 63 -10.96 -11.79 17.53
CA ARG A 63 -9.70 -11.96 18.26
C ARG A 63 -8.88 -13.11 17.69
N ARG A 64 -9.48 -14.29 17.49
CA ARG A 64 -8.79 -15.45 16.89
C ARG A 64 -8.29 -15.12 15.50
N TYR A 65 -9.17 -14.61 14.64
CA TYR A 65 -8.80 -14.21 13.28
C TYR A 65 -7.61 -13.24 13.25
N ALA A 66 -7.63 -12.18 14.05
CA ALA A 66 -6.54 -11.21 14.07
C ALA A 66 -5.26 -11.73 14.74
N THR A 67 -5.39 -12.66 15.69
CA THR A 67 -4.24 -13.34 16.29
C THR A 67 -3.55 -14.19 15.23
N ASP A 68 -4.28 -15.10 14.58
CA ASP A 68 -3.75 -15.99 13.53
C ASP A 68 -3.13 -15.16 12.39
N PHE A 69 -3.86 -14.13 11.92
CA PHE A 69 -3.40 -13.20 10.89
C PHE A 69 -2.08 -12.54 11.24
N ALA A 70 -1.98 -11.99 12.46
CA ALA A 70 -0.82 -11.22 12.87
C ALA A 70 0.37 -12.11 13.22
N GLU A 71 0.14 -13.27 13.84
CA GLU A 71 1.17 -14.28 14.13
C GLU A 71 1.90 -14.71 12.86
N GLU A 72 1.17 -15.07 11.80
CA GLU A 72 1.77 -15.45 10.53
C GLU A 72 2.70 -14.35 9.96
N VAL A 73 2.24 -13.10 9.98
CA VAL A 73 2.97 -11.97 9.39
C VAL A 73 4.14 -11.53 10.25
N VAL A 74 3.94 -11.43 11.57
CA VAL A 74 4.93 -10.94 12.51
C VAL A 74 6.04 -11.98 12.69
N ARG A 75 5.74 -13.29 12.59
CA ARG A 75 6.77 -14.34 12.50
C ARG A 75 7.71 -14.08 11.33
N VAL A 76 7.16 -13.88 10.14
CA VAL A 76 7.97 -13.62 8.94
C VAL A 76 8.76 -12.32 9.08
N ALA A 77 8.16 -11.25 9.61
CA ALA A 77 8.86 -9.99 9.84
C ALA A 77 10.02 -10.13 10.84
N TYR A 78 9.81 -10.85 11.94
CA TYR A 78 10.84 -11.15 12.94
C TYR A 78 12.03 -11.90 12.33
N GLU A 79 11.75 -13.00 11.60
CA GLU A 79 12.80 -13.79 10.94
C GLU A 79 13.49 -12.98 9.83
N THR A 80 12.74 -12.15 9.12
CA THR A 80 13.28 -11.23 8.11
C THR A 80 14.28 -10.25 8.73
N MET A 81 14.04 -9.72 9.92
CA MET A 81 14.95 -8.79 10.59
C MET A 81 16.08 -9.51 11.36
N ASP A 82 16.42 -10.73 10.96
CA ASP A 82 17.45 -11.57 11.57
C ASP A 82 17.17 -11.84 13.06
N ASN A 83 15.91 -12.11 13.39
CA ASN A 83 15.40 -12.37 14.75
C ASN A 83 15.51 -11.15 15.68
N LYS A 84 15.43 -9.94 15.14
CA LYS A 84 15.32 -8.70 15.93
C LYS A 84 13.87 -8.41 16.29
N SER A 85 13.68 -7.76 17.44
CA SER A 85 12.37 -7.37 17.94
C SER A 85 11.54 -6.59 16.91
N THR A 86 10.30 -7.04 16.71
CA THR A 86 9.27 -6.36 15.91
C THR A 86 8.62 -5.21 16.65
N GLY A 87 9.09 -4.86 17.85
CA GLY A 87 8.47 -3.85 18.70
C GLY A 87 7.12 -4.30 19.28
N ALA A 88 6.54 -3.43 20.11
CA ALA A 88 5.19 -3.58 20.63
C ALA A 88 4.17 -3.24 19.55
N GLY A 89 3.39 -4.22 19.11
CA GLY A 89 2.37 -4.07 18.09
C GLY A 89 0.95 -4.01 18.63
N LEU A 90 0.07 -3.26 17.97
CA LEU A 90 -1.37 -3.34 18.18
C LEU A 90 -2.11 -3.59 16.85
N VAL A 91 -2.90 -4.66 16.79
CA VAL A 91 -3.86 -4.88 15.69
C VAL A 91 -5.26 -4.58 16.18
N ILE A 92 -5.96 -3.69 15.47
CA ILE A 92 -7.34 -3.27 15.74
C ILE A 92 -8.23 -3.89 14.68
N VAL A 93 -9.14 -4.79 15.09
CA VAL A 93 -10.12 -5.36 14.17
C VAL A 93 -11.34 -4.45 14.09
N GLY A 94 -11.63 -3.95 12.90
CA GLY A 94 -12.87 -3.22 12.63
C GLY A 94 -14.10 -4.13 12.74
N ARG A 95 -15.28 -3.53 12.92
CA ARG A 95 -16.56 -4.24 12.90
C ARG A 95 -17.42 -3.77 11.74
N GLU A 96 -18.29 -4.65 11.28
CA GLU A 96 -19.30 -4.32 10.28
C GLU A 96 -20.15 -3.11 10.73
N GLY A 97 -20.36 -2.17 9.81
CA GLY A 97 -21.10 -0.93 10.05
C GLY A 97 -20.28 0.21 10.67
N GLU A 98 -19.05 -0.04 11.14
CA GLU A 98 -18.18 1.03 11.64
C GLU A 98 -17.47 1.74 10.49
N PRO A 99 -17.30 3.07 10.61
CA PRO A 99 -16.61 3.81 9.58
C PRO A 99 -15.12 3.44 9.57
N HIS A 100 -14.60 3.28 8.37
CA HIS A 100 -13.18 3.03 8.15
C HIS A 100 -12.33 4.24 8.61
N PRO A 101 -11.10 4.05 9.16
CA PRO A 101 -10.29 5.15 9.69
C PRO A 101 -10.05 6.30 8.70
N VAL A 102 -9.96 5.99 7.40
CA VAL A 102 -9.80 7.00 6.33
C VAL A 102 -10.94 8.01 6.31
N VAL A 103 -12.16 7.62 6.72
CA VAL A 103 -13.30 8.55 6.81
C VAL A 103 -13.03 9.62 7.86
N MET A 104 -12.46 9.24 9.02
CA MET A 104 -12.11 10.18 10.09
C MET A 104 -10.99 11.12 9.65
N MET A 105 -10.00 10.59 8.93
CA MET A 105 -8.89 11.38 8.38
C MET A 105 -9.40 12.43 7.39
N ARG A 106 -10.25 12.05 6.44
CA ARG A 106 -10.86 12.97 5.47
C ARG A 106 -11.70 14.05 6.13
N LYS A 107 -12.48 13.69 7.14
CA LYS A 107 -13.26 14.65 7.91
C LYS A 107 -12.37 15.69 8.58
N PHE A 108 -11.31 15.24 9.26
CA PHE A 108 -10.34 16.13 9.90
C PHE A 108 -9.70 17.08 8.88
N MET A 109 -9.26 16.57 7.72
CA MET A 109 -8.67 17.40 6.65
C MET A 109 -9.65 18.44 6.11
N ALA A 110 -10.90 18.04 5.84
CA ALA A 110 -11.93 18.97 5.37
C ALA A 110 -12.26 20.05 6.40
N MET A 111 -12.28 19.71 7.70
CA MET A 111 -12.49 20.69 8.76
C MET A 111 -11.30 21.64 8.91
N ALA A 112 -10.07 21.15 8.72
CA ALA A 112 -8.86 21.97 8.72
C ALA A 112 -8.89 22.99 7.57
N GLU A 113 -9.20 22.52 6.36
CA GLU A 113 -9.32 23.35 5.15
C GLU A 113 -10.42 24.42 5.29
N ALA A 114 -11.55 24.05 5.92
CA ALA A 114 -12.64 24.98 6.19
C ALA A 114 -12.37 25.97 7.35
N GLY A 115 -11.16 25.95 7.95
CA GLY A 115 -10.81 26.81 9.08
C GLY A 115 -11.63 26.53 10.35
N GLN A 116 -12.18 25.33 10.49
CA GLN A 116 -13.05 24.95 11.61
C GLN A 116 -12.28 24.36 12.80
N LEU A 117 -10.99 24.08 12.64
CA LEU A 117 -10.12 23.55 13.68
C LEU A 117 -9.29 24.65 14.35
N GLN A 118 -8.71 24.33 15.51
CA GLN A 118 -7.80 25.25 16.19
C GLN A 118 -6.59 25.63 15.32
N PRO A 119 -6.00 26.82 15.52
CA PRO A 119 -4.75 27.21 14.86
C PRO A 119 -3.65 26.15 15.04
N GLY A 120 -2.89 25.86 13.98
CA GLY A 120 -1.83 24.84 13.95
C GLY A 120 -2.29 23.45 13.46
N MET A 121 -3.59 23.20 13.32
CA MET A 121 -4.09 21.92 12.83
C MET A 121 -3.91 21.68 11.33
N ALA A 122 -3.72 22.75 10.56
CA ALA A 122 -3.53 22.68 9.10
C ALA A 122 -2.29 21.84 8.72
N GLU A 123 -1.17 22.00 9.43
CA GLU A 123 0.05 21.25 9.15
C GLU A 123 -0.13 19.73 9.38
N LEU A 124 -0.84 19.38 10.45
CA LEU A 124 -1.17 17.98 10.74
C LEU A 124 -2.12 17.40 9.68
N ALA A 125 -3.08 18.20 9.19
CA ALA A 125 -3.95 17.80 8.09
C ALA A 125 -3.16 17.58 6.78
N HIS A 126 -2.21 18.46 6.45
CA HIS A 126 -1.35 18.28 5.28
C HIS A 126 -0.45 17.04 5.38
N SER A 127 0.10 16.77 6.56
CA SER A 127 0.86 15.53 6.81
C SER A 127 0.00 14.28 6.59
N LEU A 128 -1.26 14.32 7.04
CA LEU A 128 -2.21 13.23 6.86
C LEU A 128 -2.59 13.04 5.38
N ASP A 129 -2.79 14.12 4.65
CA ASP A 129 -3.07 14.09 3.21
C ASP A 129 -1.91 13.48 2.41
N ALA A 130 -0.67 13.87 2.73
CA ALA A 130 0.52 13.30 2.11
C ALA A 130 0.62 11.79 2.35
N LYS A 131 0.29 11.31 3.56
CA LYS A 131 0.25 9.87 3.88
C LYS A 131 -0.84 9.14 3.09
N LEU A 132 -2.06 9.67 3.06
CA LEU A 132 -3.18 9.09 2.31
C LEU A 132 -2.88 9.05 0.80
N THR A 133 -2.29 10.11 0.26
CA THR A 133 -1.86 10.18 -1.14
C THR A 133 -0.76 9.16 -1.43
N GLY A 134 0.22 9.00 -0.54
CA GLY A 134 1.24 7.95 -0.66
C GLY A 134 0.65 6.54 -0.66
N TRP A 135 -0.37 6.29 0.16
CA TRP A 135 -1.07 5.00 0.15
C TRP A 135 -1.89 4.78 -1.13
N LYS A 136 -2.62 5.79 -1.60
CA LYS A 136 -3.33 5.73 -2.88
C LYS A 136 -2.38 5.42 -4.04
N ALA A 137 -1.21 6.06 -4.06
CA ALA A 137 -0.18 5.82 -5.05
C ALA A 137 0.37 4.39 -4.97
N THR A 138 0.52 3.83 -3.75
CA THR A 138 0.96 2.43 -3.55
C THR A 138 -0.04 1.44 -4.12
N LEU A 139 -1.34 1.75 -4.03
CA LEU A 139 -2.42 0.91 -4.55
C LEU A 139 -2.62 1.05 -6.07
N ASN A 140 -2.03 2.07 -6.70
CA ASN A 140 -2.12 2.35 -8.13
C ASN A 140 -3.56 2.44 -8.68
N LEU A 141 -4.52 2.89 -7.84
CA LEU A 141 -5.95 2.91 -8.18
C LEU A 141 -6.37 4.16 -8.95
N ASP A 142 -5.70 5.28 -8.67
CA ASP A 142 -5.97 6.58 -9.29
C ASP A 142 -4.99 6.90 -10.44
N ALA A 143 -4.08 5.97 -10.76
CA ALA A 143 -3.35 6.04 -12.01
C ALA A 143 -4.38 5.79 -13.11
N LYS A 144 -5.01 6.88 -13.58
CA LYS A 144 -5.49 6.95 -14.96
C LYS A 144 -4.39 6.32 -15.78
N ASN A 145 -4.64 5.12 -16.31
CA ASN A 145 -3.74 4.49 -17.24
C ASN A 145 -3.31 5.62 -18.18
N GLN A 146 -2.01 5.92 -18.25
CA GLN A 146 -1.46 6.89 -19.22
C GLN A 146 -1.58 6.35 -20.68
N GLU A 147 -2.57 5.48 -20.89
CA GLU A 147 -3.23 5.11 -22.12
C GLU A 147 -4.62 5.76 -22.06
N ALA A 148 -4.74 6.96 -22.63
CA ALA A 148 -5.96 7.77 -22.63
C ALA A 148 -7.17 7.15 -23.37
N ASP A 149 -7.14 5.86 -23.71
CA ASP A 149 -8.11 5.20 -24.61
C ASP A 149 -8.69 3.87 -24.08
N ARG A 150 -8.48 3.51 -22.81
CA ARG A 150 -9.18 2.36 -22.22
C ARG A 150 -10.28 2.81 -21.28
N GLU A 151 -11.50 2.91 -21.80
CA GLU A 151 -12.75 2.86 -21.04
C GLU A 151 -12.75 1.57 -20.21
N GLY A 152 -12.24 1.65 -18.98
CA GLY A 152 -12.32 0.59 -17.98
C GLY A 152 -13.49 0.84 -17.03
N PRO A 153 -13.89 -0.17 -16.24
CA PRO A 153 -14.88 0.05 -15.19
C PRO A 153 -14.43 1.17 -14.26
N ASN A 154 -15.36 2.05 -13.87
CA ASN A 154 -15.10 3.18 -12.98
C ASN A 154 -14.93 2.72 -11.53
N ILE A 155 -13.85 1.96 -11.27
CA ILE A 155 -13.49 1.50 -9.93
C ILE A 155 -12.77 2.66 -9.23
N THR A 156 -13.38 3.19 -8.18
CA THR A 156 -12.80 4.28 -7.40
C THR A 156 -12.14 3.77 -6.13
N PHE A 157 -11.22 4.56 -5.56
CA PHE A 157 -10.66 4.28 -4.23
C PHE A 157 -11.76 4.07 -3.17
N ASP A 158 -12.84 4.86 -3.24
CA ASP A 158 -13.95 4.81 -2.26
C ASP A 158 -14.72 3.50 -2.31
N MET A 159 -14.80 2.85 -3.47
CA MET A 159 -15.43 1.53 -3.60
C MET A 159 -14.64 0.46 -2.84
N ILE A 160 -13.31 0.55 -2.80
CA ILE A 160 -12.48 -0.50 -2.23
C ILE A 160 -11.99 -0.22 -0.81
N MET A 161 -11.95 1.07 -0.43
CA MET A 161 -11.48 1.57 0.85
C MET A 161 -12.05 0.84 2.08
N PRO A 162 -13.33 0.43 2.14
CA PRO A 162 -13.86 -0.31 3.28
C PRO A 162 -13.16 -1.65 3.57
N ALA A 163 -12.52 -2.26 2.57
CA ALA A 163 -11.84 -3.54 2.69
C ALA A 163 -10.32 -3.45 2.82
N LEU A 164 -9.76 -2.24 2.69
CA LEU A 164 -8.32 -2.00 2.76
C LEU A 164 -7.86 -1.91 4.21
N PRO A 165 -6.79 -2.60 4.60
CA PRO A 165 -6.17 -2.34 5.90
C PRO A 165 -5.34 -1.07 5.88
N VAL A 166 -5.11 -0.54 7.08
CA VAL A 166 -4.51 0.79 7.25
C VAL A 166 -3.53 0.78 8.43
N PRO A 167 -2.25 1.12 8.22
CA PRO A 167 -1.33 1.47 9.31
C PRO A 167 -1.81 2.75 10.00
N LEU A 168 -2.03 2.72 11.31
CA LEU A 168 -2.49 3.88 12.07
C LEU A 168 -1.31 4.53 12.78
N GLU A 169 -0.73 5.55 12.13
CA GLU A 169 0.43 6.28 12.67
C GLU A 169 0.07 7.70 13.11
N GLY A 170 0.57 8.11 14.27
CA GLY A 170 0.43 9.49 14.77
C GLY A 170 -1.03 9.94 14.84
N VAL A 171 -1.32 11.07 14.20
CA VAL A 171 -2.65 11.70 14.17
C VAL A 171 -3.75 10.72 13.72
N ALA A 172 -3.48 9.85 12.74
CA ALA A 172 -4.44 8.87 12.27
C ALA A 172 -4.97 7.95 13.38
N ALA A 173 -4.06 7.47 14.23
CA ALA A 173 -4.40 6.60 15.35
C ALA A 173 -5.24 7.35 16.38
N LYS A 174 -4.84 8.58 16.73
CA LYS A 174 -5.59 9.40 17.69
C LYS A 174 -6.99 9.78 17.18
N LEU A 175 -7.13 10.12 15.90
CA LEU A 175 -8.44 10.39 15.31
C LEU A 175 -9.37 9.16 15.38
N TYR A 176 -8.82 7.96 15.17
CA TYR A 176 -9.58 6.73 15.34
C TYR A 176 -9.98 6.49 16.81
N GLN A 177 -9.06 6.74 17.76
CA GLN A 177 -9.37 6.67 19.19
C GLN A 177 -10.51 7.63 19.58
N LEU A 178 -10.44 8.88 19.13
CA LEU A 178 -11.49 9.87 19.40
C LEU A 178 -12.83 9.46 18.78
N ALA A 179 -12.81 8.96 17.54
CA ALA A 179 -14.01 8.45 16.89
C ALA A 179 -14.61 7.29 17.69
N TRP A 180 -13.78 6.40 18.22
CA TRP A 180 -14.23 5.33 19.10
C TRP A 180 -14.88 5.86 20.38
N ASP A 181 -14.22 6.79 21.08
CA ASP A 181 -14.68 7.34 22.36
C ASP A 181 -16.05 8.01 22.21
N GLU A 182 -16.27 8.65 21.06
CA GLU A 182 -17.55 9.24 20.66
C GLU A 182 -18.54 8.24 20.03
N LYS A 183 -18.24 6.94 20.08
CA LYS A 183 -19.06 5.84 19.52
C LYS A 183 -19.37 6.00 18.03
N PHE A 184 -18.44 6.61 17.30
CA PHE A 184 -18.56 6.97 15.89
C PHE A 184 -19.74 7.89 15.57
N ASP A 185 -20.24 8.64 16.56
CA ASP A 185 -21.26 9.67 16.35
C ASP A 185 -20.64 10.87 15.60
N ASP A 186 -21.16 11.13 14.40
CA ASP A 186 -20.58 12.12 13.48
C ASP A 186 -20.58 13.54 14.07
N ALA A 187 -21.68 13.92 14.75
CA ALA A 187 -21.86 15.25 15.32
C ALA A 187 -20.96 15.46 16.54
N LYS A 188 -20.89 14.48 17.43
CA LYS A 188 -20.02 14.53 18.61
C LYS A 188 -18.56 14.51 18.22
N LEU A 189 -18.17 13.67 17.26
CA LEU A 189 -16.81 13.65 16.75
C LEU A 189 -16.42 14.99 16.13
N ALA A 190 -17.30 15.61 15.32
CA ALA A 190 -17.03 16.93 14.77
C ALA A 190 -16.86 17.97 15.90
N ALA A 191 -17.75 17.97 16.89
CA ALA A 191 -17.63 18.87 18.04
C ALA A 191 -16.31 18.65 18.79
N ARG A 192 -15.90 17.39 18.99
CA ARG A 192 -14.62 17.03 19.63
C ARG A 192 -13.43 17.49 18.80
N MET A 193 -13.44 17.30 17.48
CA MET A 193 -12.34 17.73 16.60
C MET A 193 -12.09 19.24 16.65
N ARG A 194 -13.14 20.07 16.74
CA ARG A 194 -13.00 21.54 16.81
C ARG A 194 -12.27 22.04 18.07
N THR A 195 -12.29 21.25 19.14
CA THR A 195 -11.68 21.62 20.42
C THR A 195 -10.29 21.01 20.63
N LEU A 196 -9.81 20.17 19.71
CA LEU A 196 -8.49 19.56 19.81
C LEU A 196 -7.39 20.60 19.71
N THR A 197 -6.37 20.43 20.54
CA THR A 197 -5.07 21.09 20.42
C THR A 197 -4.05 20.15 19.80
N VAL A 198 -2.92 20.68 19.31
CA VAL A 198 -1.83 19.86 18.77
C VAL A 198 -1.35 18.84 19.82
N ALA A 199 -1.23 19.27 21.07
CA ALA A 199 -0.86 18.39 22.19
C ALA A 199 -1.87 17.25 22.41
N ASP A 200 -3.17 17.49 22.21
CA ASP A 200 -4.19 16.43 22.30
C ASP A 200 -4.00 15.37 21.22
N LEU A 201 -3.54 15.76 20.02
CA LEU A 201 -3.29 14.86 18.91
C LEU A 201 -1.99 14.07 19.04
N GLU A 202 -0.99 14.63 19.73
CA GLU A 202 0.27 13.95 20.06
C GLU A 202 0.10 12.98 21.23
N SER A 203 -0.80 13.28 22.16
CA SER A 203 -1.16 12.36 23.24
C SER A 203 -2.02 11.21 22.68
N SER A 204 -1.56 9.97 22.78
CA SER A 204 -2.37 8.81 22.40
C SER A 204 -2.10 7.62 23.31
N LEU A 205 -3.16 6.86 23.60
CA LEU A 205 -3.02 5.54 24.24
C LEU A 205 -2.18 4.58 23.41
N PHE A 206 -2.02 4.91 22.12
CA PHE A 206 -1.24 4.15 21.18
C PHE A 206 0.26 4.48 21.21
N ALA A 207 0.69 5.52 21.92
CA ALA A 207 2.10 5.93 21.99
C ALA A 207 3.02 4.86 22.59
N LYS A 208 2.47 3.87 23.31
CA LYS A 208 3.21 2.71 23.85
C LYS A 208 3.49 1.61 22.82
N TYR A 209 2.92 1.69 21.62
CA TYR A 209 3.12 0.74 20.54
C TYR A 209 4.07 1.34 19.50
N ASP A 210 5.01 0.53 19.02
CA ASP A 210 5.89 0.88 17.91
C ASP A 210 5.12 0.97 16.59
N TRP A 211 4.03 0.21 16.46
CA TRP A 211 3.15 0.24 15.30
C TRP A 211 1.71 -0.14 15.67
N VAL A 212 0.75 0.48 14.99
CA VAL A 212 -0.68 0.17 15.11
C VAL A 212 -1.24 -0.11 13.74
N PHE A 213 -2.07 -1.15 13.62
CA PHE A 213 -2.61 -1.60 12.35
C PHE A 213 -4.11 -1.82 12.45
N TYR A 214 -4.87 -1.12 11.62
CA TYR A 214 -6.30 -1.37 11.44
C TYR A 214 -6.51 -2.48 10.41
N LEU A 215 -7.17 -3.54 10.85
CA LEU A 215 -7.58 -4.68 10.04
C LEU A 215 -9.11 -4.64 9.86
N PRO A 216 -9.62 -4.41 8.64
CA PRO A 216 -11.04 -4.50 8.36
C PRO A 216 -11.58 -5.89 8.74
N PRO A 217 -12.88 -5.99 9.10
CA PRO A 217 -13.47 -7.27 9.41
C PRO A 217 -13.30 -8.23 8.23
N ARG A 218 -13.19 -9.53 8.53
CA ARG A 218 -12.92 -10.57 7.52
C ARG A 218 -13.86 -10.48 6.32
N ASN A 219 -15.13 -10.16 6.57
CA ASN A 219 -16.18 -10.08 5.55
C ASN A 219 -16.29 -8.71 4.84
N ALA A 220 -15.49 -7.71 5.21
CA ALA A 220 -15.55 -6.36 4.61
C ALA A 220 -15.32 -6.35 3.10
N PHE A 221 -14.62 -7.37 2.58
CA PHE A 221 -14.28 -7.45 1.17
C PHE A 221 -15.42 -7.99 0.30
N ASP A 222 -16.32 -8.79 0.84
CA ASP A 222 -17.40 -9.39 0.06
C ASP A 222 -18.33 -8.32 -0.58
N PRO A 223 -18.80 -7.30 0.16
CA PRO A 223 -19.57 -6.19 -0.43
C PRO A 223 -18.78 -5.39 -1.47
N VAL A 224 -17.47 -5.24 -1.27
CA VAL A 224 -16.58 -4.52 -2.21
C VAL A 224 -16.48 -5.26 -3.55
N ILE A 225 -16.29 -6.58 -3.53
CA ILE A 225 -16.31 -7.39 -4.77
C ILE A 225 -17.64 -7.21 -5.48
N ASP A 226 -18.76 -7.33 -4.77
CA ASP A 226 -20.09 -7.27 -5.37
C ASP A 226 -20.34 -5.90 -6.03
N GLN A 227 -19.83 -4.82 -5.41
CA GLN A 227 -19.90 -3.47 -5.97
C GLN A 227 -19.02 -3.31 -7.23
N ILE A 228 -17.76 -3.77 -7.19
CA ILE A 228 -16.85 -3.74 -8.35
C ILE A 228 -17.44 -4.53 -9.52
N MET A 229 -17.96 -5.73 -9.24
CA MET A 229 -18.57 -6.59 -10.26
C MET A 229 -19.82 -5.95 -10.87
N THR A 230 -20.64 -5.30 -10.05
CA THR A 230 -21.81 -4.57 -10.54
C THR A 230 -21.42 -3.46 -11.50
N GLU A 231 -20.38 -2.69 -11.17
CA GLU A 231 -19.90 -1.62 -12.04
C GLU A 231 -19.26 -2.16 -13.32
N ALA A 232 -18.47 -3.24 -13.24
CA ALA A 232 -17.91 -3.91 -14.41
C ALA A 232 -18.99 -4.45 -15.36
N MET A 233 -20.03 -5.10 -14.82
CA MET A 233 -21.14 -5.61 -15.63
C MET A 233 -21.97 -4.49 -16.28
N LYS A 234 -22.09 -3.34 -15.60
CA LYS A 234 -22.77 -2.16 -16.12
C LYS A 234 -21.98 -1.51 -17.26
N HIS A 235 -20.67 -1.34 -17.07
CA HIS A 235 -19.75 -0.81 -18.08
C HIS A 235 -19.82 -1.61 -19.39
N GLU A 236 -19.77 -2.93 -19.29
CA GLU A 236 -19.81 -3.86 -20.43
C GLU A 236 -21.22 -4.03 -21.07
N LYS A 237 -22.23 -3.26 -20.62
CA LYS A 237 -23.64 -3.34 -21.09
C LYS A 237 -24.17 -4.78 -21.15
N MET A 238 -23.77 -5.63 -20.19
CA MET A 238 -24.04 -7.06 -20.25
C MET A 238 -25.54 -7.34 -20.05
N GLY A 239 -26.13 -8.11 -20.96
CA GLY A 239 -27.49 -8.65 -20.83
C GLY A 239 -27.59 -9.74 -19.74
N LEU A 240 -28.82 -10.11 -19.35
CA LEU A 240 -29.10 -11.02 -18.23
C LEU A 240 -28.34 -12.36 -18.29
N GLY A 241 -28.23 -12.98 -19.47
CA GLY A 241 -27.49 -14.24 -19.64
C GLY A 241 -25.98 -14.13 -19.39
N LYS A 242 -25.33 -13.07 -19.89
CA LYS A 242 -23.89 -12.82 -19.64
C LYS A 242 -23.62 -12.51 -18.16
N ARG A 243 -24.54 -11.80 -17.50
CA ARG A 243 -24.45 -11.56 -16.04
C ARG A 243 -24.51 -12.86 -15.25
N MET A 244 -25.37 -13.81 -15.64
CA MET A 244 -25.47 -15.11 -15.00
C MET A 244 -24.19 -15.95 -15.17
N LEU A 245 -23.59 -15.94 -16.36
CA LEU A 245 -22.31 -16.61 -16.61
C LEU A 245 -21.17 -16.05 -15.76
N ILE A 246 -21.08 -14.71 -15.64
CA ILE A 246 -20.07 -14.07 -14.80
C ILE A 246 -20.28 -14.36 -13.32
N ARG A 247 -21.53 -14.30 -12.83
CA ARG A 247 -21.84 -14.70 -11.45
C ARG A 247 -21.43 -16.15 -11.18
N THR A 248 -21.61 -17.04 -12.15
CA THR A 248 -21.19 -18.45 -12.06
C THR A 248 -19.65 -18.56 -12.02
N ALA A 249 -18.95 -17.84 -12.91
CA ALA A 249 -17.49 -17.78 -12.89
C ALA A 249 -16.94 -17.19 -11.58
N MET A 250 -17.65 -16.23 -10.98
CA MET A 250 -17.28 -15.62 -9.71
C MET A 250 -17.34 -16.59 -8.53
N VAL A 251 -18.22 -17.60 -8.55
CA VAL A 251 -18.19 -18.65 -7.53
C VAL A 251 -16.85 -19.38 -7.54
N VAL A 252 -16.26 -19.58 -8.72
CA VAL A 252 -14.95 -20.21 -8.91
C VAL A 252 -13.80 -19.24 -8.59
N LEU A 253 -13.92 -17.96 -8.94
CA LEU A 253 -12.85 -16.97 -8.77
C LEU A 253 -12.80 -16.34 -7.37
N LYS A 254 -13.93 -16.20 -6.66
CA LYS A 254 -14.02 -15.53 -5.36
C LYS A 254 -13.01 -16.08 -4.33
N PRO A 255 -12.75 -17.39 -4.22
CA PRO A 255 -11.70 -17.91 -3.34
C PRO A 255 -10.30 -17.38 -3.69
N ALA A 256 -9.94 -17.33 -4.98
CA ALA A 256 -8.65 -16.80 -5.42
C ALA A 256 -8.54 -15.30 -5.12
N ILE A 257 -9.60 -14.53 -5.37
CA ILE A 257 -9.62 -13.08 -5.07
C ILE A 257 -9.50 -12.86 -3.56
N ARG A 258 -10.24 -13.62 -2.73
CA ARG A 258 -10.10 -13.56 -1.27
C ARG A 258 -8.68 -13.87 -0.81
N LYS A 259 -8.03 -14.89 -1.38
CA LYS A 259 -6.62 -15.22 -1.08
C LYS A 259 -5.69 -14.08 -1.49
N ALA A 260 -5.89 -13.47 -2.66
CA ALA A 260 -5.10 -12.32 -3.11
C ALA A 260 -5.26 -11.11 -2.18
N VAL A 261 -6.50 -10.81 -1.74
CA VAL A 261 -6.75 -9.73 -0.78
C VAL A 261 -6.15 -10.04 0.57
N GLU A 262 -6.19 -11.28 1.02
CA GLU A 262 -5.54 -11.68 2.26
C GLU A 262 -4.02 -11.55 2.17
N GLY A 263 -3.42 -11.97 1.06
CA GLY A 263 -2.00 -11.75 0.77
C GLY A 263 -1.62 -10.27 0.75
N PHE A 264 -2.47 -9.42 0.15
CA PHE A 264 -2.33 -7.97 0.19
C PHE A 264 -2.41 -7.43 1.62
N ARG A 265 -3.39 -7.86 2.42
CA ARG A 265 -3.56 -7.43 3.82
C ARG A 265 -2.34 -7.79 4.66
N LYS A 266 -1.88 -9.04 4.53
CA LYS A 266 -0.67 -9.54 5.17
C LYS A 266 0.55 -8.73 4.74
N GLY A 267 0.67 -8.39 3.46
CA GLY A 267 1.73 -7.54 2.94
C GLY A 267 1.77 -6.15 3.56
N MET A 268 0.61 -5.52 3.75
CA MET A 268 0.50 -4.21 4.41
C MET A 268 0.95 -4.26 5.88
N LEU A 269 0.57 -5.30 6.63
CA LEU A 269 1.06 -5.47 8.01
C LEU A 269 2.58 -5.70 8.03
N TYR A 270 3.09 -6.58 7.16
CA TYR A 270 4.52 -6.85 7.02
C TYR A 270 5.32 -5.57 6.75
N MET A 271 4.88 -4.78 5.77
CA MET A 271 5.46 -3.47 5.45
C MET A 271 5.46 -2.54 6.66
N SER A 272 4.35 -2.48 7.40
CA SER A 272 4.21 -1.61 8.58
C SER A 272 5.22 -1.96 9.67
N VAL A 273 5.38 -3.26 9.97
CA VAL A 273 6.35 -3.74 10.96
C VAL A 273 7.77 -3.39 10.54
N LEU A 274 8.12 -3.64 9.27
CA LEU A 274 9.47 -3.33 8.76
C LEU A 274 9.75 -1.82 8.75
N GLN A 275 8.77 -0.99 8.38
CA GLN A 275 8.90 0.48 8.41
C GLN A 275 9.16 1.00 9.82
N ALA A 276 8.51 0.39 10.83
CA ALA A 276 8.71 0.79 12.21
C ALA A 276 10.07 0.37 12.78
N ARG A 277 10.63 -0.80 12.39
CA ARG A 277 11.70 -1.44 13.17
C ARG A 277 12.97 -1.85 12.42
N SER A 278 12.94 -1.98 11.10
CA SER A 278 14.06 -2.63 10.37
C SER A 278 15.27 -1.74 10.12
N GLY A 279 15.10 -0.41 10.10
CA GLY A 279 16.14 0.54 9.69
C GLY A 279 16.45 0.55 8.19
N TRP A 280 15.77 -0.27 7.39
CA TRP A 280 15.93 -0.29 5.94
C TRP A 280 15.29 0.92 5.26
N SER A 281 15.77 1.23 4.05
CA SER A 281 15.17 2.28 3.23
C SER A 281 13.72 1.93 2.85
N LYS A 282 12.89 2.94 2.60
CA LYS A 282 11.50 2.74 2.15
C LYS A 282 11.41 1.87 0.89
N ASP A 283 12.36 2.03 -0.03
CA ASP A 283 12.41 1.25 -1.27
C ASP A 283 12.81 -0.20 -1.04
N ASP A 284 13.70 -0.48 -0.06
CA ASP A 284 14.06 -1.85 0.28
C ASP A 284 12.88 -2.58 0.91
N ILE A 285 12.17 -1.90 1.82
CA ILE A 285 10.98 -2.44 2.47
C ILE A 285 9.87 -2.69 1.44
N LYS A 286 9.67 -1.78 0.49
CA LYS A 286 8.73 -1.98 -0.62
C LYS A 286 9.08 -3.23 -1.42
N ALA A 287 10.33 -3.39 -1.83
CA ALA A 287 10.77 -4.55 -2.60
C ALA A 287 10.63 -5.87 -1.81
N LEU A 288 10.93 -5.86 -0.50
CA LEU A 288 10.73 -7.01 0.38
C LEU A 288 9.24 -7.35 0.52
N THR A 289 8.39 -6.34 0.63
CA THR A 289 6.93 -6.51 0.72
C THR A 289 6.36 -7.09 -0.58
N GLU A 290 6.82 -6.62 -1.73
CA GLU A 290 6.44 -7.17 -3.04
C GLU A 290 6.84 -8.64 -3.16
N ALA A 291 8.06 -8.99 -2.75
CA ALA A 291 8.53 -10.38 -2.75
C ALA A 291 7.68 -11.27 -1.82
N TYR A 292 7.35 -10.77 -0.62
CA TYR A 292 6.46 -11.45 0.32
C TYR A 292 5.07 -11.68 -0.27
N MET A 293 4.43 -10.61 -0.78
CA MET A 293 3.09 -10.68 -1.37
C MET A 293 3.04 -11.61 -2.58
N GLN A 294 4.06 -11.58 -3.46
CA GLN A 294 4.10 -12.40 -4.67
C GLN A 294 3.99 -13.91 -4.36
N VAL A 295 4.54 -14.36 -3.23
CA VAL A 295 4.41 -15.77 -2.79
C VAL A 295 3.01 -16.08 -2.27
N LEU A 296 2.33 -15.11 -1.65
CA LEU A 296 0.99 -15.28 -1.10
C LEU A 296 -0.11 -15.22 -2.18
N MET A 297 0.19 -14.62 -3.33
CA MET A 297 -0.75 -14.54 -4.46
C MET A 297 -1.16 -15.94 -4.93
N PRO A 298 -2.44 -16.15 -5.30
CA PRO A 298 -2.91 -17.43 -5.80
C PRO A 298 -2.22 -17.79 -7.13
N ASP A 299 -1.64 -18.98 -7.20
CA ASP A 299 -1.11 -19.60 -8.43
C ASP A 299 -2.09 -20.61 -9.04
N PHE A 300 -3.35 -20.59 -8.57
CA PHE A 300 -4.42 -21.56 -8.89
C PHE A 300 -4.06 -23.03 -8.59
N LYS A 301 -3.01 -23.28 -7.80
CA LYS A 301 -2.64 -24.59 -7.26
C LYS A 301 -2.87 -24.57 -5.75
N PHE A 302 -4.01 -25.11 -5.31
CA PHE A 302 -4.56 -24.87 -3.96
C PHE A 302 -4.07 -25.84 -2.86
N ASN A 303 -2.80 -26.26 -2.85
CA ASN A 303 -2.41 -27.43 -2.03
C ASN A 303 -1.18 -27.28 -1.12
N ASP A 304 -0.70 -26.07 -0.84
CA ASP A 304 0.47 -25.94 0.04
C ASP A 304 0.05 -25.63 1.48
N GLY A 305 0.57 -26.40 2.43
CA GLY A 305 0.39 -26.13 3.85
C GLY A 305 1.07 -24.83 4.32
N GLU A 306 0.73 -24.35 5.52
CA GLU A 306 1.27 -23.12 6.09
C GLU A 306 2.81 -23.11 6.14
N GLU A 307 3.44 -24.21 6.57
CA GLU A 307 4.90 -24.30 6.69
C GLU A 307 5.63 -24.25 5.34
N GLN A 308 5.02 -24.82 4.29
CA GLN A 308 5.55 -24.71 2.92
C GLN A 308 5.43 -23.29 2.39
N THR A 309 4.33 -22.61 2.72
CA THR A 309 4.15 -21.19 2.39
C THR A 309 5.18 -20.33 3.10
N HIS A 310 5.39 -20.53 4.40
CA HIS A 310 6.43 -19.87 5.18
C HIS A 310 7.82 -20.07 4.56
N THR A 311 8.18 -21.30 4.22
CA THR A 311 9.48 -21.63 3.60
C THR A 311 9.70 -20.89 2.28
N ARG A 312 8.70 -20.88 1.40
CA ARG A 312 8.77 -20.15 0.11
C ARG A 312 8.88 -18.64 0.31
N VAL A 313 8.12 -18.12 1.27
CA VAL A 313 8.16 -16.71 1.66
C VAL A 313 9.57 -16.33 2.09
N MET A 314 10.17 -17.08 3.02
CA MET A 314 11.52 -16.80 3.50
C MET A 314 12.56 -16.92 2.38
N ALA A 315 12.45 -17.91 1.49
CA ALA A 315 13.33 -18.02 0.33
C ALA A 315 13.23 -16.81 -0.63
N ALA A 316 12.02 -16.30 -0.86
CA ALA A 316 11.81 -15.11 -1.69
C ALA A 316 12.38 -13.84 -1.03
N ILE A 317 12.20 -13.71 0.28
CA ILE A 317 12.74 -12.61 1.09
C ILE A 317 14.27 -12.61 1.08
N GLU A 318 14.91 -13.75 1.33
CA GLU A 318 16.38 -13.86 1.32
C GLU A 318 16.96 -13.52 -0.06
N LYS A 319 16.33 -14.01 -1.13
CA LYS A 319 16.70 -13.62 -2.50
C LYS A 319 16.56 -12.11 -2.71
N GLN A 320 15.54 -11.48 -2.13
CA GLN A 320 15.33 -10.04 -2.26
C GLN A 320 16.30 -9.23 -1.40
N LYS A 321 16.69 -9.69 -0.20
CA LYS A 321 17.76 -9.09 0.60
C LYS A 321 19.07 -9.01 -0.18
N VAL A 322 19.45 -10.10 -0.85
CA VAL A 322 20.66 -10.13 -1.70
C VAL A 322 20.59 -9.08 -2.81
N LYS A 323 19.43 -8.96 -3.50
CA LYS A 323 19.24 -7.93 -4.53
C LYS A 323 19.30 -6.51 -3.97
N ASN A 324 18.74 -6.29 -2.78
CA ASN A 324 18.77 -5.00 -2.10
C ASN A 324 20.21 -4.63 -1.72
N ALA A 325 20.97 -5.57 -1.16
CA ALA A 325 22.39 -5.37 -0.83
C ALA A 325 23.24 -5.08 -2.08
N GLU A 326 22.96 -5.76 -3.20
CA GLU A 326 23.65 -5.48 -4.46
C GLU A 326 23.30 -4.09 -5.00
N TYR A 327 22.02 -3.70 -4.97
CA TYR A 327 21.59 -2.36 -5.37
C TYR A 327 22.23 -1.26 -4.51
N ALA A 328 22.37 -1.49 -3.20
CA ALA A 328 22.97 -0.52 -2.28
C ALA A 328 24.44 -0.20 -2.59
N LYS A 329 25.17 -1.05 -3.34
CA LYS A 329 26.56 -0.79 -3.75
C LYS A 329 26.66 0.29 -4.83
N ASP A 330 25.64 0.44 -5.66
CA ASP A 330 25.61 1.38 -6.79
C ASP A 330 24.16 1.82 -7.06
N PRO A 331 23.57 2.59 -6.12
CA PRO A 331 22.17 3.00 -6.21
C PRO A 331 21.94 3.96 -7.37
N PHE A 332 20.72 3.98 -7.89
CA PHE A 332 20.34 4.95 -8.90
C PHE A 332 20.24 6.35 -8.28
N VAL A 333 21.10 7.27 -8.75
CA VAL A 333 21.04 8.69 -8.40
C VAL A 333 20.42 9.43 -9.57
N ARG A 334 19.39 10.25 -9.30
CA ARG A 334 18.73 11.05 -10.34
C ARG A 334 19.65 12.21 -10.74
N PRO A 335 20.24 12.21 -11.94
CA PRO A 335 21.11 13.30 -12.36
C PRO A 335 20.26 14.52 -12.74
N VAL A 336 20.88 15.70 -12.66
CA VAL A 336 20.26 16.95 -13.12
C VAL A 336 20.51 17.09 -14.61
N ARG A 337 19.47 17.48 -15.37
CA ARG A 337 19.62 17.78 -16.80
C ARG A 337 20.55 18.99 -16.99
N LEU A 338 21.35 18.97 -18.06
CA LEU A 338 22.11 20.13 -18.49
C LEU A 338 21.14 21.20 -18.99
N THR A 339 21.35 22.43 -18.56
CA THR A 339 20.63 23.61 -19.06
C THR A 339 21.28 24.17 -20.31
N GLU A 340 22.58 23.99 -20.46
CA GLU A 340 23.39 24.45 -21.58
C GLU A 340 24.24 23.28 -22.08
N PHE A 341 24.17 23.01 -23.38
CA PHE A 341 24.94 21.97 -24.03
C PHE A 341 25.00 22.22 -25.55
N ASP A 342 25.99 21.65 -26.22
CA ASP A 342 26.06 21.63 -27.68
C ASP A 342 25.35 20.38 -28.22
N PRO A 343 24.21 20.49 -28.93
CA PRO A 343 23.51 19.35 -29.51
C PRO A 343 24.37 18.52 -30.47
N ALA A 344 25.33 19.14 -31.16
CA ALA A 344 26.17 18.45 -32.13
C ALA A 344 27.05 17.38 -31.46
N ALA A 345 27.59 17.68 -30.27
CA ALA A 345 28.43 16.78 -29.47
C ALA A 345 27.75 15.43 -29.13
N TYR A 346 26.41 15.40 -29.10
CA TYR A 346 25.62 14.22 -28.76
C TYR A 346 25.18 13.38 -29.96
N THR A 347 25.39 13.87 -31.18
CA THR A 347 24.98 13.18 -32.42
C THR A 347 25.66 11.82 -32.55
N ARG A 348 26.88 11.68 -32.01
CA ARG A 348 27.64 10.42 -32.00
C ARG A 348 26.94 9.26 -31.25
N PHE A 349 25.96 9.55 -30.40
CA PHE A 349 25.22 8.54 -29.64
C PHE A 349 23.93 8.07 -30.34
N VAL A 350 23.53 8.75 -31.43
CA VAL A 350 22.36 8.35 -32.23
C VAL A 350 22.67 7.04 -32.94
N GLY A 351 21.77 6.06 -32.81
CA GLY A 351 21.96 4.74 -33.39
C GLY A 351 21.19 3.64 -32.68
N ASP A 352 21.44 2.42 -33.13
CA ASP A 352 20.79 1.20 -32.65
C ASP A 352 21.57 0.59 -31.48
N TYR A 353 20.85 -0.03 -30.53
CA TYR A 353 21.42 -0.66 -29.35
C TYR A 353 20.74 -2.00 -29.03
N GLY A 354 21.58 -2.98 -28.69
CA GLY A 354 21.22 -4.35 -28.35
C GLY A 354 21.07 -5.27 -29.55
N THR A 355 20.60 -6.49 -29.28
CA THR A 355 20.50 -7.54 -30.30
C THR A 355 19.38 -7.27 -31.30
N LEU A 356 19.68 -7.51 -32.57
CA LEU A 356 18.70 -7.51 -33.64
C LEU A 356 17.83 -8.76 -33.52
N GLU A 357 16.57 -8.58 -33.16
CA GLU A 357 15.60 -9.68 -33.10
C GLU A 357 14.54 -9.51 -34.19
N LYS A 358 14.20 -10.62 -34.85
CA LYS A 358 13.08 -10.65 -35.80
C LYS A 358 11.76 -10.53 -35.05
N ASP A 359 10.84 -9.74 -35.59
CA ASP A 359 9.47 -9.77 -35.11
C ASP A 359 8.71 -10.98 -35.65
N LYS A 360 7.81 -11.52 -34.83
CA LYS A 360 6.94 -12.61 -35.24
C LYS A 360 5.95 -12.15 -36.30
N LYS A 361 5.62 -10.85 -36.31
CA LYS A 361 4.72 -10.22 -37.30
C LYS A 361 5.47 -9.48 -38.42
N ASP A 362 6.65 -8.97 -38.12
CA ASP A 362 7.46 -8.12 -39.00
C ASP A 362 8.81 -8.82 -39.25
N LYS A 363 9.04 -9.29 -40.47
CA LYS A 363 10.23 -10.12 -40.79
C LYS A 363 11.55 -9.34 -40.71
N GLN A 364 11.49 -8.03 -40.52
CA GLN A 364 12.65 -7.17 -40.36
C GLN A 364 13.17 -7.26 -38.92
N ALA A 365 14.49 -7.48 -38.78
CA ALA A 365 15.12 -7.50 -37.48
C ALA A 365 15.20 -6.05 -36.95
N LYS A 366 14.67 -5.81 -35.75
CA LYS A 366 14.71 -4.49 -35.10
C LYS A 366 15.60 -4.56 -33.86
N PRO A 367 16.35 -3.49 -33.56
CA PRO A 367 17.15 -3.44 -32.34
C PRO A 367 16.25 -3.41 -31.11
N SER A 368 16.79 -3.86 -29.98
CA SER A 368 16.06 -3.82 -28.71
C SER A 368 15.82 -2.39 -28.21
N ARG A 369 16.70 -1.46 -28.61
CA ARG A 369 16.73 -0.05 -28.28
C ARG A 369 17.27 0.77 -29.44
N ALA A 370 16.82 2.01 -29.58
CA ALA A 370 17.41 2.97 -30.49
C ALA A 370 17.40 4.35 -29.84
N LEU A 371 18.49 5.11 -29.99
CA LEU A 371 18.48 6.54 -29.72
C LEU A 371 18.28 7.24 -31.06
N VAL A 372 17.15 7.92 -31.21
CA VAL A 372 16.81 8.71 -32.41
C VAL A 372 16.86 10.18 -32.04
N ARG A 373 17.35 11.03 -32.93
CA ARG A 373 17.24 12.49 -32.79
C ARG A 373 16.12 13.00 -33.69
N GLU A 374 15.16 13.69 -33.11
CA GLU A 374 14.09 14.40 -33.81
C GLU A 374 14.20 15.87 -33.42
N ASN A 375 14.64 16.72 -34.36
CA ASN A 375 14.99 18.12 -34.10
C ASN A 375 16.02 18.24 -32.96
N ASP A 376 15.67 18.96 -31.89
CA ASP A 376 16.51 19.14 -30.69
C ASP A 376 16.12 18.19 -29.54
N THR A 377 15.48 17.08 -29.87
CA THR A 377 15.01 16.08 -28.91
C THR A 377 15.62 14.72 -29.19
N TRP A 378 16.05 14.02 -28.13
CA TRP A 378 16.52 12.65 -28.20
C TRP A 378 15.44 11.71 -27.71
N LEU A 379 15.09 10.73 -28.54
CA LEU A 379 14.08 9.74 -28.23
C LEU A 379 14.74 8.39 -28.00
N TRP A 380 14.58 7.87 -26.79
CA TRP A 380 14.94 6.49 -26.46
C TRP A 380 13.77 5.58 -26.78
N GLN A 381 13.90 4.85 -27.87
CA GLN A 381 12.88 3.97 -28.40
C GLN A 381 13.12 2.54 -27.92
N SER A 382 12.04 1.87 -27.53
CA SER A 382 12.04 0.43 -27.29
C SER A 382 11.11 -0.25 -28.27
N ARG A 383 11.38 -1.51 -28.60
CA ARG A 383 10.60 -2.26 -29.61
C ARG A 383 9.09 -2.32 -29.36
N ARG A 384 8.65 -2.25 -28.10
CA ARG A 384 7.24 -2.43 -27.70
C ARG A 384 6.68 -1.27 -26.87
N GLY A 385 7.44 -0.19 -26.70
CA GLY A 385 7.07 0.91 -25.82
C GLY A 385 7.01 2.23 -26.55
N LYS A 386 6.30 3.20 -25.96
CA LYS A 386 6.32 4.58 -26.42
C LYS A 386 7.76 5.13 -26.34
N PRO A 387 8.21 5.93 -27.32
CA PRO A 387 9.48 6.65 -27.23
C PRO A 387 9.54 7.49 -25.95
N ILE A 388 10.70 7.51 -25.30
CA ILE A 388 10.95 8.31 -24.10
C ILE A 388 11.84 9.49 -24.48
N VAL A 389 11.39 10.71 -24.17
CA VAL A 389 12.21 11.90 -24.36
C VAL A 389 13.36 11.91 -23.36
N LEU A 390 14.57 12.10 -23.87
CA LEU A 390 15.80 12.21 -23.12
C LEU A 390 16.44 13.59 -23.30
N HIS A 391 17.04 14.06 -22.22
CA HIS A 391 17.84 15.29 -22.17
C HIS A 391 19.27 14.95 -21.76
N PRO A 392 20.29 15.63 -22.31
CA PRO A 392 21.66 15.53 -21.80
C PRO A 392 21.74 15.86 -20.31
N ALA A 393 22.52 15.07 -19.57
CA ALA A 393 22.80 15.23 -18.14
C ALA A 393 24.30 15.08 -17.81
N GLY A 394 25.14 15.00 -18.84
CA GLY A 394 26.60 14.87 -18.78
C GLY A 394 27.14 14.46 -20.15
N GLU A 395 28.47 14.39 -20.30
CA GLU A 395 29.12 14.17 -21.61
C GLU A 395 28.70 12.88 -22.35
N ARG A 396 28.24 11.87 -21.60
CA ARG A 396 27.80 10.56 -22.09
C ARG A 396 26.48 10.13 -21.46
N LEU A 397 25.84 11.01 -20.70
CA LEU A 397 24.72 10.67 -19.85
C LEU A 397 23.49 11.44 -20.31
N PHE A 398 22.39 10.71 -20.45
CA PHE A 398 21.08 11.28 -20.70
C PHE A 398 20.12 10.91 -19.57
N VAL A 399 19.11 11.74 -19.38
CA VAL A 399 18.06 11.57 -18.37
C VAL A 399 16.68 11.84 -18.98
N SER A 400 15.67 11.06 -18.58
CA SER A 400 14.30 11.35 -18.96
C SER A 400 13.78 12.62 -18.29
N GLU A 401 12.75 13.24 -18.87
CA GLU A 401 12.15 14.48 -18.35
C GLU A 401 11.81 14.42 -16.85
N GLY A 402 11.28 13.28 -16.38
CA GLY A 402 10.95 13.05 -14.96
C GLY A 402 12.12 12.57 -14.08
N GLY A 403 13.33 12.43 -14.62
CA GLY A 403 14.50 11.96 -13.86
C GLY A 403 14.46 10.48 -13.48
N GLN A 404 13.54 9.69 -14.03
CA GLN A 404 13.29 8.30 -13.61
C GLN A 404 14.09 7.26 -14.40
N LEU A 405 14.70 7.67 -15.51
CA LEU A 405 15.49 6.82 -16.39
C LEU A 405 16.73 7.59 -16.82
N THR A 406 17.88 6.93 -16.79
CA THR A 406 19.10 7.43 -17.42
C THR A 406 19.60 6.47 -18.48
N VAL A 407 20.28 7.01 -19.48
CA VAL A 407 21.03 6.24 -20.47
C VAL A 407 22.46 6.76 -20.48
N GLU A 408 23.40 5.93 -20.05
CA GLU A 408 24.82 6.24 -20.07
C GLU A 408 25.51 5.49 -21.22
N PHE A 409 26.12 6.22 -22.15
CA PHE A 409 26.79 5.64 -23.30
C PHE A 409 28.22 5.22 -22.95
N LYS A 410 28.53 3.95 -23.22
CA LYS A 410 29.84 3.35 -23.02
C LYS A 410 30.71 3.68 -24.23
N VAL A 411 31.83 4.36 -24.01
CA VAL A 411 32.77 4.76 -25.06
C VAL A 411 34.11 4.05 -24.83
N GLY A 412 34.61 3.35 -25.85
CA GLY A 412 35.90 2.65 -25.80
C GLY A 412 37.10 3.58 -25.97
N GLU A 413 38.32 3.03 -25.88
CA GLU A 413 39.59 3.77 -25.91
C GLU A 413 39.79 4.63 -27.17
N GLY A 414 39.19 4.26 -28.30
CA GLY A 414 39.22 5.03 -29.55
C GLY A 414 38.11 6.07 -29.71
N GLY A 415 37.33 6.39 -28.67
CA GLY A 415 36.21 7.33 -28.75
C GLY A 415 34.94 6.77 -29.41
N ALA A 416 34.96 5.49 -29.83
CA ALA A 416 33.80 4.82 -30.42
C ALA A 416 32.79 4.38 -29.35
N VAL A 417 31.50 4.55 -29.65
CA VAL A 417 30.40 4.08 -28.80
C VAL A 417 30.28 2.57 -28.89
N THR A 418 30.40 1.90 -27.75
CA THR A 418 30.39 0.43 -27.61
C THR A 418 29.07 -0.10 -27.05
N GLY A 419 28.25 0.77 -26.46
CA GLY A 419 26.94 0.41 -25.95
C GLY A 419 26.28 1.54 -25.16
N ALA A 420 25.10 1.24 -24.63
CA ALA A 420 24.32 2.13 -23.80
C ALA A 420 23.84 1.36 -22.56
N GLU A 421 23.98 1.95 -21.39
CA GLU A 421 23.47 1.40 -20.14
C GLU A 421 22.23 2.18 -19.71
N GLU A 422 21.09 1.50 -19.72
CA GLU A 422 19.85 2.03 -19.19
C GLU A 422 19.81 1.76 -17.68
N ARG A 423 19.61 2.80 -16.87
CA ARG A 423 19.42 2.69 -15.43
C ARG A 423 18.08 3.31 -15.02
N ARG A 424 17.41 2.66 -14.07
CA ARG A 424 16.25 3.15 -13.32
C ARG A 424 16.41 2.68 -11.88
N VAL A 425 15.54 3.12 -10.97
CA VAL A 425 15.50 2.58 -9.60
C VAL A 425 15.41 1.05 -9.65
N ARG A 426 16.41 0.37 -9.07
CA ARG A 426 16.57 -1.10 -9.02
C ARG A 426 16.55 -1.82 -10.38
N TYR A 427 16.84 -1.12 -11.48
CA TYR A 427 16.96 -1.70 -12.81
C TYR A 427 18.22 -1.18 -13.51
N ARG A 428 19.01 -2.10 -14.06
CA ARG A 428 20.22 -1.81 -14.83
C ARG A 428 20.32 -2.80 -15.97
N GLN A 429 20.44 -2.30 -17.19
CA GLN A 429 20.65 -3.15 -18.36
C GLN A 429 21.60 -2.48 -19.34
N THR A 430 22.62 -3.22 -19.78
CA THR A 430 23.52 -2.78 -20.85
C THR A 430 23.04 -3.33 -22.20
N PHE A 431 22.98 -2.45 -23.18
CA PHE A 431 22.67 -2.74 -24.57
C PHE A 431 23.92 -2.49 -25.42
N PRO A 432 24.53 -3.53 -26.02
CA PRO A 432 25.72 -3.36 -26.88
C PRO A 432 25.37 -2.56 -28.14
N HIS A 433 26.32 -1.78 -28.65
CA HIS A 433 26.18 -1.14 -29.95
C HIS A 433 26.52 -2.16 -31.05
N PRO A 434 25.69 -2.34 -32.10
CA PRO A 434 25.84 -3.43 -33.07
C PRO A 434 27.11 -3.33 -33.93
N ALA A 435 27.72 -2.15 -34.04
CA ALA A 435 29.03 -2.00 -34.70
C ALA A 435 30.20 -2.61 -33.89
N VAL A 436 29.96 -3.05 -32.65
CA VAL A 436 30.92 -3.66 -31.74
C VAL A 436 30.33 -4.98 -31.24
N GLU A 437 29.99 -5.91 -32.14
CA GLU A 437 29.65 -7.26 -31.69
C GLU A 437 30.88 -7.89 -30.99
N PRO A 438 30.76 -8.35 -29.73
CA PRO A 438 31.80 -9.17 -29.14
C PRO A 438 31.88 -10.46 -29.97
N LYS A 439 33.08 -10.75 -30.52
CA LYS A 439 33.36 -12.06 -31.11
C LYS A 439 32.93 -13.13 -30.10
N LYS A 440 31.89 -13.90 -30.42
CA LYS A 440 31.50 -15.06 -29.62
C LYS A 440 32.74 -15.95 -29.47
N LYS A 441 33.17 -16.19 -28.24
CA LYS A 441 34.09 -17.28 -27.91
C LYS A 441 33.30 -18.58 -27.80
#